data_AF-A0A397GA30-F1
#
_entry.id   AF-A0A397GA30-F1
#
_cell.length_a   1.000
_cell.length_b   1.000
_cell.length_c   1.000
_cell.angle_alpha   90.00
_cell.angle_beta   90.00
_cell.angle_gamma   90.00
#
_symmetry.space_group_name_H-M   'P 1'
#
loop_
_entity.id
_entity.type
_entity.pdbx_description
1 polymer ?
#
loop_
_entity_poly.entity_id
_entity_poly.type
_entity_poly.pdbx_seq_one_letter_code
_entity_poly.pdbx_strand_id
1 'polypeptide(L)'
;MQDQIILRNHENMMEHFNNNTGHSVSLEPVENYFWNIPNLNIYAATVPDRMHHLDLGLYHYQIEFTKGILGRSSIDKMNERIGAIPRYPGLKIFSKGLQSIARLTASEHRDLMKVMVFVVDGLLSDDLSEVYVKWNEMYILSRLEIFKESDLEKFQKAINDWADLFVILFRKKSDSKMKFPKFHSWIFHIVDTIREYGAINGYTTETYESLHKSYVKTPYRLSNKKGIEEQIMKTIRRKAIIKRRVTEELHKTPTILIYTSKLFEFKLLEASIFFKQQKKNPDLTENMIKGFAKFLKCLDSFFDMLDIISAEDCRIKIFGSVTLKNINILRATNKFQNRPWFSNIAIAMDDAELFEYQSDNGTCYAQTLLITEVILPNKSPFHLALVQWYDFKSKKTPFVYSCPLLKLVEIYNFIEIEAIEEIVHIVPRFDTKDEYFQKYN
;
A
#
# COMPACT_ATOMS: atom_id res chain seq x y z
N MET A 1 9.55 -22.43 -19.62
CA MET A 1 8.68 -22.18 -20.81
C MET A 1 9.46 -21.42 -21.89
N GLN A 2 10.66 -21.86 -22.26
CA GLN A 2 11.61 -21.01 -22.98
C GLN A 2 12.14 -21.69 -24.24
N ASP A 3 11.22 -22.05 -25.12
CA ASP A 3 11.54 -22.11 -26.54
C ASP A 3 11.46 -20.66 -27.05
N GLN A 4 12.50 -20.16 -27.70
CA GLN A 4 12.51 -18.82 -28.29
C GLN A 4 11.28 -18.66 -29.20
N ILE A 5 10.31 -17.85 -28.78
CA ILE A 5 9.18 -17.51 -29.64
C ILE A 5 9.71 -16.58 -30.73
N ILE A 6 9.51 -16.98 -31.98
CA ILE A 6 9.76 -16.12 -33.13
C ILE A 6 8.69 -15.02 -33.11
N LEU A 7 9.13 -13.77 -32.92
CA LEU A 7 8.23 -12.62 -32.94
C LEU A 7 7.60 -12.46 -34.33
N ARG A 8 6.32 -12.07 -34.35
CA ARG A 8 5.61 -11.85 -35.61
C ARG A 8 6.08 -10.56 -36.26
N ASN A 9 6.37 -10.63 -37.55
CA ASN A 9 6.62 -9.48 -38.39
C ASN A 9 5.86 -9.67 -39.72
N HIS A 10 5.92 -8.67 -40.60
CA HIS A 10 5.23 -8.75 -41.87
C HIS A 10 5.79 -9.87 -42.76
N GLU A 11 7.10 -10.13 -42.73
CA GLU A 11 7.77 -11.13 -43.55
C GLU A 11 7.31 -12.55 -43.19
N ASN A 12 7.44 -12.95 -41.92
CA ASN A 12 7.11 -14.30 -41.49
C ASN A 12 5.60 -14.58 -41.53
N MET A 13 4.76 -13.57 -41.27
CA MET A 13 3.31 -13.74 -41.36
C MET A 13 2.84 -13.82 -42.81
N MET A 14 3.49 -13.08 -43.73
CA MET A 14 3.22 -13.20 -45.17
C MET A 14 3.70 -14.56 -45.70
N GLU A 15 4.84 -15.07 -45.24
CA GLU A 15 5.31 -16.42 -45.57
C GLU A 15 4.30 -17.48 -45.13
N HIS A 16 3.81 -17.39 -43.89
CA HIS A 16 2.78 -18.30 -43.39
C HIS A 16 1.48 -18.26 -44.21
N PHE A 17 1.08 -17.06 -44.66
CA PHE A 17 -0.09 -16.88 -45.51
C PHE A 17 0.12 -17.50 -46.90
N ASN A 18 1.22 -17.19 -47.57
CA ASN A 18 1.56 -17.70 -48.90
C ASN A 18 1.70 -19.22 -48.92
N ASN A 19 2.23 -19.81 -47.83
CA ASN A 19 2.42 -21.24 -47.70
C ASN A 19 1.17 -21.99 -47.18
N ASN A 20 0.01 -21.32 -47.01
CA ASN A 20 -1.22 -21.90 -46.43
C ASN A 20 -1.03 -22.51 -45.02
N THR A 21 -0.04 -22.03 -44.26
CA THR A 21 0.23 -22.46 -42.88
C THR A 21 -0.31 -21.48 -41.83
N GLY A 22 -1.09 -20.48 -42.27
CA GLY A 22 -1.66 -19.43 -41.42
C GLY A 22 -2.49 -19.92 -40.23
N HIS A 23 -3.10 -21.11 -40.30
CA HIS A 23 -3.87 -21.70 -39.20
C HIS A 23 -3.04 -21.96 -37.93
N SER A 24 -1.71 -22.02 -38.05
CA SER A 24 -0.79 -22.19 -36.91
C SER A 24 -0.47 -20.88 -36.18
N VAL A 25 -0.68 -19.73 -36.85
CA VAL A 25 -0.25 -18.41 -36.37
C VAL A 25 -1.36 -17.35 -36.35
N SER A 26 -2.49 -17.60 -37.00
CA SER A 26 -3.65 -16.69 -37.06
C SER A 26 -4.93 -17.44 -36.77
N LEU A 27 -5.93 -16.72 -36.23
CA LEU A 27 -7.29 -17.25 -36.07
C LEU A 27 -8.00 -17.37 -37.42
N GLU A 28 -7.71 -16.44 -38.33
CA GLU A 28 -8.33 -16.33 -39.65
C GLU A 28 -7.25 -16.21 -40.73
N PRO A 29 -7.34 -16.93 -41.86
CA PRO A 29 -6.39 -16.87 -42.95
C PRO A 29 -6.71 -15.68 -43.88
N VAL A 30 -6.61 -14.46 -43.35
CA VAL A 30 -6.92 -13.23 -44.08
C VAL A 30 -5.61 -12.51 -44.42
N GLU A 31 -5.47 -12.09 -45.68
CA GLU A 31 -4.36 -11.25 -46.12
C GLU A 31 -4.40 -9.92 -45.36
N ASN A 32 -3.28 -9.53 -44.75
CA ASN A 32 -3.21 -8.30 -43.99
C ASN A 32 -2.72 -7.15 -44.86
N TYR A 33 -3.59 -6.17 -45.12
CA TYR A 33 -3.27 -4.97 -45.88
C TYR A 33 -2.00 -4.25 -45.40
N PHE A 34 -1.73 -4.26 -44.09
CA PHE A 34 -0.58 -3.58 -43.51
C PHE A 34 0.77 -4.20 -43.91
N TRP A 35 0.81 -5.43 -44.43
CA TRP A 35 2.04 -6.04 -44.94
C TRP A 35 2.63 -5.30 -46.15
N ASN A 36 1.79 -4.55 -46.88
CA ASN A 36 2.20 -3.81 -48.07
C ASN A 36 2.73 -2.40 -47.76
N ILE A 37 2.75 -2.00 -46.48
CA ILE A 37 3.25 -0.68 -46.07
C ILE A 37 4.74 -0.80 -45.69
N PRO A 38 5.66 -0.15 -46.43
CA PRO A 38 7.09 -0.24 -46.14
C PRO A 38 7.42 0.25 -44.73
N ASN A 39 8.34 -0.44 -44.06
CA ASN A 39 8.84 -0.10 -42.72
C ASN A 39 7.78 -0.09 -41.61
N LEU A 40 6.59 -0.66 -41.82
CA LEU A 40 5.56 -0.82 -40.79
C LEU A 40 5.50 -2.28 -40.33
N ASN A 41 5.87 -2.54 -39.08
CA ASN A 41 5.50 -3.80 -38.42
C ASN A 41 4.19 -3.63 -37.66
N ILE A 42 3.07 -4.01 -38.29
CA ILE A 42 1.74 -3.94 -37.66
C ILE A 42 1.65 -4.72 -36.34
N TYR A 43 2.45 -5.77 -36.18
CA TYR A 43 2.46 -6.59 -34.96
C TYR A 43 3.18 -5.92 -33.79
N ALA A 44 3.97 -4.88 -34.04
CA ALA A 44 4.56 -4.02 -33.01
C ALA A 44 3.65 -2.82 -32.66
N ALA A 45 2.59 -2.56 -33.44
CA ALA A 45 1.72 -1.40 -33.22
C ALA A 45 0.92 -1.46 -31.89
N THR A 46 0.75 -2.65 -31.32
CA THR A 46 0.06 -2.84 -30.04
C THR A 46 1.07 -3.21 -28.96
N VAL A 47 1.12 -2.39 -27.91
CA VAL A 47 2.06 -2.55 -26.78
C VAL A 47 1.34 -3.08 -25.54
N PRO A 48 1.97 -3.92 -24.69
CA PRO A 48 1.32 -4.41 -23.49
C PRO A 48 1.10 -3.29 -22.46
N ASP A 49 -0.17 -2.89 -22.28
CA ASP A 49 -0.56 -1.89 -21.29
C ASP A 49 -0.59 -2.46 -19.86
N ARG A 50 0.20 -1.87 -18.94
CA ARG A 50 0.29 -2.33 -17.54
C ARG A 50 -1.04 -2.38 -16.81
N MET A 51 -1.89 -1.35 -16.94
CA MET A 51 -3.16 -1.31 -16.20
C MET A 51 -4.09 -2.46 -16.62
N HIS A 52 -4.21 -2.71 -17.92
CA HIS A 52 -5.08 -3.76 -18.44
C HIS A 52 -4.46 -5.15 -18.36
N HIS A 53 -3.15 -5.27 -18.55
CA HIS A 53 -2.43 -6.54 -18.45
C HIS A 53 -2.25 -6.95 -16.99
N LEU A 54 -1.76 -6.07 -16.12
CA LEU A 54 -1.49 -6.42 -14.72
C LEU A 54 -2.70 -6.17 -13.82
N ASP A 55 -3.03 -4.91 -13.55
CA ASP A 55 -4.00 -4.52 -12.50
C ASP A 55 -5.37 -5.16 -12.72
N LEU A 56 -5.92 -5.03 -13.94
CA LEU A 56 -7.25 -5.53 -14.33
C LEU A 56 -7.19 -6.89 -15.04
N GLY A 57 -6.01 -7.50 -15.13
CA GLY A 57 -5.77 -8.71 -15.91
C GLY A 57 -5.19 -9.84 -15.06
N LEU A 58 -3.87 -10.00 -15.12
CA LEU A 58 -3.13 -11.09 -14.49
C LEU A 58 -3.32 -11.09 -12.97
N TYR A 59 -3.36 -9.94 -12.32
CA TYR A 59 -3.61 -9.89 -10.87
C TYR A 59 -5.03 -10.29 -10.49
N HIS A 60 -6.01 -9.84 -11.29
CA HIS A 60 -7.38 -10.26 -11.14
C HIS A 60 -7.48 -11.79 -11.27
N TYR A 61 -6.85 -12.38 -12.28
CA TYR A 61 -6.78 -13.85 -12.40
C TYR A 61 -6.07 -14.50 -11.22
N GLN A 62 -4.99 -13.94 -10.69
CA GLN A 62 -4.30 -14.47 -9.51
C GLN A 62 -5.23 -14.53 -8.28
N ILE A 63 -6.02 -13.48 -8.04
CA ILE A 63 -7.01 -13.46 -6.95
C ILE A 63 -8.11 -14.50 -7.19
N GLU A 64 -8.68 -14.55 -8.39
CA GLU A 64 -9.77 -15.48 -8.70
C GLU A 64 -9.31 -16.95 -8.68
N PHE A 65 -8.11 -17.24 -9.19
CA PHE A 65 -7.53 -18.57 -9.11
C PHE A 65 -7.13 -18.96 -7.69
N THR A 66 -6.67 -18.01 -6.88
CA THR A 66 -6.45 -18.22 -5.43
C THR A 66 -7.75 -18.64 -4.76
N LYS A 67 -8.86 -17.92 -4.98
CA LYS A 67 -10.18 -18.35 -4.49
C LYS A 67 -10.55 -19.74 -5.04
N GLY A 68 -10.24 -20.02 -6.30
CA GLY A 68 -10.53 -21.30 -6.94
C GLY A 68 -9.79 -22.50 -6.35
N ILE A 69 -8.54 -22.33 -5.87
CA ILE A 69 -7.78 -23.41 -5.22
C ILE A 69 -8.08 -23.53 -3.72
N LEU A 70 -8.55 -22.46 -3.08
CA LEU A 70 -8.95 -22.47 -1.68
C LEU A 70 -10.31 -23.17 -1.49
N GLY A 71 -10.44 -23.93 -0.40
CA GLY A 71 -11.74 -24.42 0.06
C GLY A 71 -12.61 -23.29 0.63
N ARG A 72 -13.92 -23.54 0.76
CA ARG A 72 -14.88 -22.52 1.24
C ARG A 72 -14.48 -21.89 2.57
N SER A 73 -14.05 -22.70 3.54
CA SER A 73 -13.57 -22.22 4.84
C SER A 73 -12.34 -21.32 4.73
N SER A 74 -11.40 -21.63 3.83
CA SER A 74 -10.19 -20.82 3.62
C SER A 74 -10.50 -19.53 2.87
N ILE A 75 -11.50 -19.51 1.99
CA ILE A 75 -12.01 -18.26 1.38
C ILE A 75 -12.61 -17.37 2.46
N ASP A 76 -13.43 -17.90 3.37
CA ASP A 76 -14.02 -17.10 4.44
C ASP A 76 -12.93 -16.51 5.35
N LYS A 77 -11.91 -17.31 5.72
CA LYS A 77 -10.71 -16.83 6.41
C LYS A 77 -9.97 -15.74 5.63
N MET A 78 -9.74 -15.92 4.33
CA MET A 78 -9.11 -14.89 3.49
C MET A 78 -9.87 -13.56 3.56
N ASN A 79 -11.21 -13.60 3.50
CA ASN A 79 -12.04 -12.41 3.58
C ASN A 79 -12.02 -11.75 4.96
N GLU A 80 -12.02 -12.55 6.02
CA GLU A 80 -11.85 -12.08 7.40
C GLU A 80 -10.50 -11.36 7.57
N ARG A 81 -9.40 -11.98 7.12
CA ARG A 81 -8.05 -11.41 7.16
C ARG A 81 -7.95 -10.09 6.39
N ILE A 82 -8.56 -10.00 5.21
CA ILE A 82 -8.66 -8.75 4.43
C ILE A 82 -9.39 -7.66 5.24
N GLY A 83 -10.49 -8.01 5.90
CA GLY A 83 -11.26 -7.07 6.73
C GLY A 83 -10.56 -6.65 8.02
N ALA A 84 -9.61 -7.45 8.49
CA ALA A 84 -8.80 -7.25 9.69
C ALA A 84 -7.49 -6.49 9.43
N ILE A 85 -7.13 -6.20 8.16
CA ILE A 85 -5.98 -5.36 7.84
C ILE A 85 -6.13 -3.98 8.53
N PRO A 86 -5.12 -3.53 9.30
CA PRO A 86 -5.15 -2.23 9.96
C PRO A 86 -5.34 -1.05 9.00
N ARG A 87 -5.84 0.06 9.55
CA ARG A 87 -6.00 1.29 8.77
C ARG A 87 -4.64 1.90 8.48
N TYR A 88 -4.44 2.33 7.24
CA TYR A 88 -3.27 3.10 6.83
C TYR A 88 -3.66 4.24 5.88
N PRO A 89 -3.05 5.44 5.97
CA PRO A 89 -3.34 6.54 5.04
C PRO A 89 -3.20 6.12 3.58
N GLY A 90 -4.21 6.43 2.76
CA GLY A 90 -4.20 6.12 1.33
C GLY A 90 -4.42 4.65 0.98
N LEU A 91 -4.63 3.75 1.94
CA LEU A 91 -4.97 2.34 1.71
C LEU A 91 -6.47 2.11 1.85
N LYS A 92 -7.11 1.56 0.81
CA LYS A 92 -8.52 1.17 0.90
C LYS A 92 -8.71 -0.08 1.77
N ILE A 93 -9.67 -0.02 2.68
CA ILE A 93 -10.03 -1.14 3.56
C ILE A 93 -11.26 -1.85 3.02
N PHE A 94 -11.16 -3.16 2.82
CA PHE A 94 -12.25 -4.03 2.38
C PHE A 94 -12.85 -4.75 3.60
N SER A 95 -13.55 -3.99 4.45
CA SER A 95 -14.05 -4.46 5.76
C SER A 95 -14.99 -5.67 5.73
N LYS A 96 -15.54 -6.02 4.56
CA LYS A 96 -16.42 -7.19 4.33
C LYS A 96 -15.76 -8.24 3.42
N GLY A 97 -14.44 -8.16 3.24
CA GLY A 97 -13.70 -8.96 2.26
C GLY A 97 -14.05 -8.60 0.81
N LEU A 98 -13.78 -9.53 -0.10
CA LEU A 98 -13.97 -9.41 -1.54
C LEU A 98 -15.28 -10.02 -2.05
N GLN A 99 -16.00 -10.79 -1.24
CA GLN A 99 -17.22 -11.52 -1.66
C GLN A 99 -18.32 -10.59 -2.17
N SER A 100 -18.46 -9.38 -1.63
CA SER A 100 -19.54 -8.45 -1.98
C SER A 100 -19.21 -7.50 -3.14
N ILE A 101 -18.03 -7.63 -3.76
CA ILE A 101 -17.54 -6.66 -4.75
C ILE A 101 -17.66 -7.26 -6.15
N ALA A 102 -18.63 -6.76 -6.92
CA ALA A 102 -18.89 -7.25 -8.27
C ALA A 102 -17.74 -6.97 -9.25
N ARG A 103 -17.03 -5.85 -9.09
CA ARG A 103 -15.87 -5.49 -9.91
C ARG A 103 -14.96 -4.53 -9.18
N LEU A 104 -13.67 -4.86 -9.12
CA LEU A 104 -12.64 -4.00 -8.57
C LEU A 104 -12.09 -3.07 -9.67
N THR A 105 -11.78 -1.84 -9.29
CA THR A 105 -11.04 -0.87 -10.10
C THR A 105 -9.53 -1.14 -10.02
N ALA A 106 -8.75 -0.58 -10.95
CA ALA A 106 -7.30 -0.72 -10.94
C ALA A 106 -6.66 -0.20 -9.64
N SER A 107 -7.18 0.91 -9.09
CA SER A 107 -6.73 1.44 -7.79
C SER A 107 -6.97 0.46 -6.65
N GLU A 108 -8.11 -0.22 -6.64
CA GLU A 108 -8.45 -1.20 -5.61
C GLU A 108 -7.59 -2.46 -5.71
N HIS A 109 -7.29 -2.91 -6.93
CA HIS A 109 -6.33 -3.99 -7.14
C HIS A 109 -4.94 -3.62 -6.61
N ARG A 110 -4.46 -2.40 -6.87
CA ARG A 110 -3.18 -1.91 -6.32
C ARG A 110 -3.17 -1.88 -4.79
N ASP A 111 -4.27 -1.48 -4.17
CA ASP A 111 -4.40 -1.54 -2.71
C ASP A 111 -4.41 -2.98 -2.18
N LEU A 112 -4.96 -3.93 -2.93
CA LEU A 112 -4.85 -5.35 -2.59
C LEU A 112 -3.42 -5.87 -2.75
N MET A 113 -2.68 -5.51 -3.82
CA MET A 113 -1.28 -5.93 -4.02
C MET A 113 -0.40 -5.63 -2.81
N LYS A 114 -0.64 -4.47 -2.18
CA LYS A 114 0.05 -4.00 -0.98
C LYS A 114 -0.15 -4.88 0.26
N VAL A 115 -1.21 -5.68 0.32
CA VAL A 115 -1.60 -6.40 1.55
C VAL A 115 -1.81 -7.90 1.35
N MET A 116 -1.99 -8.35 0.11
CA MET A 116 -2.41 -9.73 -0.19
C MET A 116 -1.39 -10.77 0.25
N VAL A 117 -0.09 -10.46 0.23
CA VAL A 117 0.95 -11.38 0.72
C VAL A 117 0.71 -11.76 2.20
N PHE A 118 0.37 -10.79 3.06
CA PHE A 118 0.08 -11.04 4.48
C PHE A 118 -1.26 -11.74 4.68
N VAL A 119 -2.24 -11.46 3.80
CA VAL A 119 -3.56 -12.10 3.85
C VAL A 119 -3.45 -13.60 3.59
N VAL A 120 -2.65 -14.01 2.61
CA VAL A 120 -2.50 -15.42 2.22
C VAL A 120 -1.43 -16.16 3.02
N ASP A 121 -0.65 -15.46 3.85
CA ASP A 121 0.40 -16.05 4.70
C ASP A 121 -0.14 -17.23 5.53
N GLY A 122 0.46 -18.41 5.37
CA GLY A 122 0.05 -19.62 6.09
C GLY A 122 -1.39 -20.09 5.80
N LEU A 123 -2.04 -19.62 4.72
CA LEU A 123 -3.44 -19.98 4.42
C LEU A 123 -3.58 -21.33 3.69
N LEU A 124 -2.58 -21.70 2.88
CA LEU A 124 -2.58 -22.95 2.11
C LEU A 124 -1.19 -23.60 2.06
N SER A 125 -0.22 -22.92 1.48
CA SER A 125 1.17 -23.36 1.33
C SER A 125 2.08 -22.14 1.20
N ASP A 126 3.37 -22.32 1.47
CA ASP A 126 4.37 -21.25 1.30
C ASP A 126 4.43 -20.75 -0.16
N ASP A 127 4.23 -21.66 -1.12
CA ASP A 127 4.12 -21.33 -2.55
C ASP A 127 3.01 -20.30 -2.84
N LEU A 128 1.90 -20.35 -2.09
CA LEU A 128 0.82 -19.37 -2.27
C LEU A 128 1.26 -17.98 -1.84
N SER A 129 1.97 -17.82 -0.72
CA SER A 129 2.52 -16.51 -0.36
C SER A 129 3.57 -16.06 -1.37
N GLU A 130 4.44 -16.99 -1.77
CA GLU A 130 5.57 -16.75 -2.66
C GLU A 130 5.11 -16.23 -4.04
N VAL A 131 4.01 -16.73 -4.62
CA VAL A 131 3.51 -16.21 -5.90
C VAL A 131 3.04 -14.75 -5.81
N TYR A 132 2.58 -14.30 -4.64
CA TYR A 132 2.26 -12.88 -4.39
C TYR A 132 3.51 -12.04 -4.15
N VAL A 133 4.56 -12.60 -3.54
CA VAL A 133 5.87 -11.94 -3.40
C VAL A 133 6.48 -11.71 -4.79
N LYS A 134 6.60 -12.76 -5.60
CA LYS A 134 7.13 -12.68 -6.97
C LYS A 134 6.31 -11.74 -7.85
N TRP A 135 4.98 -11.73 -7.67
CA TRP A 135 4.12 -10.74 -8.31
C TRP A 135 4.54 -9.31 -7.94
N ASN A 136 4.70 -9.01 -6.64
CA ASN A 136 5.05 -7.69 -6.17
C ASN A 136 6.43 -7.24 -6.67
N GLU A 137 7.43 -8.13 -6.67
CA GLU A 137 8.77 -7.86 -7.24
C GLU A 137 8.68 -7.48 -8.73
N MET A 138 7.99 -8.31 -9.52
CA MET A 138 7.76 -8.06 -10.95
C MET A 138 6.96 -6.76 -11.17
N TYR A 139 5.93 -6.51 -10.36
CA TYR A 139 5.11 -5.31 -10.47
C TYR A 139 5.91 -4.02 -10.18
N ILE A 140 6.77 -4.04 -9.17
CA ILE A 140 7.65 -2.91 -8.82
C ILE A 140 8.62 -2.62 -9.97
N LEU A 141 9.25 -3.65 -10.56
CA LEU A 141 10.13 -3.46 -11.72
C LEU A 141 9.38 -2.89 -12.93
N SER A 142 8.11 -3.27 -13.14
CA SER A 142 7.26 -2.69 -14.19
C SER A 142 6.94 -1.20 -14.03
N ARG A 143 7.29 -0.61 -12.88
CA ARG A 143 7.04 0.80 -12.55
C ARG A 143 8.27 1.69 -12.74
N LEU A 144 9.43 1.14 -13.06
CA LEU A 144 10.64 1.91 -13.33
C LEU A 144 10.40 2.93 -14.44
N GLU A 145 10.92 4.15 -14.24
CA GLU A 145 10.83 5.24 -15.21
C GLU A 145 11.92 5.16 -16.28
N ILE A 146 13.02 4.46 -15.97
CA ILE A 146 14.18 4.28 -16.83
C ILE A 146 14.65 2.83 -16.68
N PHE A 147 14.95 2.19 -17.81
CA PHE A 147 15.48 0.81 -17.84
C PHE A 147 16.89 0.82 -18.43
N LYS A 148 17.83 0.18 -17.72
CA LYS A 148 19.09 -0.30 -18.30
C LYS A 148 18.90 -1.75 -18.78
N GLU A 149 19.78 -2.25 -19.64
CA GLU A 149 19.72 -3.67 -20.05
C GLU A 149 19.80 -4.62 -18.84
N SER A 150 20.60 -4.31 -17.82
CA SER A 150 20.63 -5.09 -16.57
C SER A 150 19.29 -5.08 -15.82
N ASP A 151 18.50 -4.02 -15.95
CA ASP A 151 17.17 -3.94 -15.33
C ASP A 151 16.16 -4.76 -16.13
N LEU A 152 16.29 -4.81 -17.47
CA LEU A 152 15.49 -5.67 -18.34
C LEU A 152 15.77 -7.15 -18.08
N GLU A 153 17.03 -7.54 -17.87
CA GLU A 153 17.40 -8.91 -17.47
C GLU A 153 16.75 -9.31 -16.14
N LYS A 154 16.85 -8.44 -15.13
CA LYS A 154 16.18 -8.64 -13.83
C LYS A 154 14.66 -8.73 -13.98
N PHE A 155 14.08 -7.87 -14.82
CA PHE A 155 12.64 -7.84 -15.03
C PHE A 155 12.14 -9.09 -15.75
N GLN A 156 12.84 -9.56 -16.80
CA GLN A 156 12.52 -10.83 -17.45
C GLN A 156 12.62 -12.01 -16.49
N LYS A 157 13.66 -12.03 -15.64
CA LYS A 157 13.80 -13.06 -14.62
C LYS A 157 12.63 -13.04 -13.64
N ALA A 158 12.24 -11.87 -13.12
CA ALA A 158 11.10 -11.74 -12.21
C ALA A 158 9.78 -12.18 -12.87
N ILE A 159 9.58 -11.85 -14.15
CA ILE A 159 8.43 -12.31 -14.95
C ILE A 159 8.41 -13.84 -15.02
N ASN A 160 9.54 -14.46 -15.36
CA ASN A 160 9.65 -15.91 -15.51
C ASN A 160 9.42 -16.63 -14.17
N ASP A 161 10.10 -16.18 -13.12
CA ASP A 161 9.98 -16.77 -11.77
C ASP A 161 8.53 -16.71 -11.26
N TRP A 162 7.85 -15.58 -11.47
CA TRP A 162 6.43 -15.44 -11.17
C TRP A 162 5.57 -16.36 -12.05
N ALA A 163 5.78 -16.34 -13.36
CA ALA A 163 4.97 -17.07 -14.33
C ALA A 163 5.05 -18.59 -14.12
N ASP A 164 6.24 -19.13 -13.85
CA ASP A 164 6.43 -20.55 -13.60
C ASP A 164 5.65 -20.99 -12.36
N LEU A 165 5.76 -20.26 -11.25
CA LEU A 165 5.03 -20.56 -10.01
C LEU A 165 3.51 -20.36 -10.19
N PHE A 166 3.09 -19.30 -10.88
CA PHE A 166 1.70 -19.04 -11.22
C PHE A 166 1.08 -20.21 -12.02
N VAL A 167 1.79 -20.74 -13.01
CA VAL A 167 1.34 -21.90 -13.78
C VAL A 167 1.27 -23.14 -12.90
N ILE A 168 2.30 -23.42 -12.10
CA ILE A 168 2.32 -24.58 -11.19
C ILE A 168 1.10 -24.60 -10.28
N LEU A 169 0.79 -23.47 -9.64
CA LEU A 169 -0.32 -23.35 -8.70
C LEU A 169 -1.69 -23.38 -9.39
N PHE A 170 -1.85 -22.63 -10.48
CA PHE A 170 -3.18 -22.28 -10.98
C PHE A 170 -3.58 -22.97 -12.28
N ARG A 171 -2.72 -23.77 -12.93
CA ARG A 171 -3.01 -24.42 -14.22
C ARG A 171 -4.34 -25.19 -14.22
N LYS A 172 -4.68 -25.86 -13.12
CA LYS A 172 -5.93 -26.64 -12.98
C LYS A 172 -7.19 -25.76 -12.88
N LYS A 173 -7.04 -24.45 -12.62
CA LYS A 173 -8.14 -23.48 -12.52
C LYS A 173 -8.33 -22.64 -13.77
N SER A 174 -7.41 -22.73 -14.73
CA SER A 174 -7.56 -22.08 -16.03
C SER A 174 -8.22 -23.04 -17.01
N ASP A 175 -9.44 -22.74 -17.43
CA ASP A 175 -10.17 -23.52 -18.45
C ASP A 175 -9.40 -23.58 -19.78
N SER A 176 -8.71 -22.49 -20.12
CA SER A 176 -7.86 -22.40 -21.32
C SER A 176 -6.47 -23.02 -21.15
N LYS A 177 -6.17 -23.65 -20.01
CA LYS A 177 -4.83 -24.18 -19.67
C LYS A 177 -3.74 -23.13 -19.82
N MET A 178 -3.99 -21.92 -19.31
CA MET A 178 -3.10 -20.75 -19.37
C MET A 178 -2.94 -20.11 -20.77
N LYS A 179 -3.78 -20.49 -21.74
CA LYS A 179 -3.82 -19.86 -23.07
C LYS A 179 -4.71 -18.62 -23.06
N PHE A 180 -4.26 -17.53 -22.45
CA PHE A 180 -4.95 -16.25 -22.54
C PHE A 180 -4.01 -15.12 -22.98
N PRO A 181 -4.48 -14.19 -23.86
CA PRO A 181 -3.60 -13.22 -24.52
C PRO A 181 -2.76 -12.37 -23.58
N LYS A 182 -3.32 -11.95 -22.44
CA LYS A 182 -2.61 -11.09 -21.47
C LYS A 182 -1.37 -11.77 -20.87
N PHE A 183 -1.43 -13.08 -20.63
CA PHE A 183 -0.32 -13.83 -20.05
C PHE A 183 0.80 -14.00 -21.07
N HIS A 184 0.45 -14.43 -22.28
CA HIS A 184 1.38 -14.51 -23.39
C HIS A 184 2.03 -13.15 -23.69
N SER A 185 1.20 -12.10 -23.83
CA SER A 185 1.66 -10.75 -24.13
C SER A 185 2.66 -10.23 -23.09
N TRP A 186 2.36 -10.43 -21.81
CA TRP A 186 3.22 -9.97 -20.74
C TRP A 186 4.53 -10.75 -20.65
N ILE A 187 4.50 -12.07 -20.83
CA ILE A 187 5.71 -12.90 -20.66
C ILE A 187 6.70 -12.72 -21.80
N PHE A 188 6.19 -12.60 -23.02
CA PHE A 188 7.03 -12.69 -24.22
C PHE A 188 7.31 -11.34 -24.88
N HIS A 189 6.44 -10.33 -24.73
CA HIS A 189 6.56 -9.10 -25.52
C HIS A 189 6.93 -7.87 -24.70
N ILE A 190 6.76 -7.86 -23.37
CA ILE A 190 6.94 -6.64 -22.58
C ILE A 190 8.37 -6.10 -22.59
N VAL A 191 9.38 -6.97 -22.51
CA VAL A 191 10.79 -6.55 -22.47
C VAL A 191 11.22 -5.97 -23.80
N ASP A 192 10.86 -6.61 -24.92
CA ASP A 192 11.15 -6.07 -26.25
C ASP A 192 10.36 -4.79 -26.53
N THR A 193 9.11 -4.71 -26.04
CA THR A 193 8.34 -3.46 -26.07
C THR A 193 9.08 -2.34 -25.34
N ILE A 194 9.67 -2.60 -24.17
CA ILE A 194 10.41 -1.57 -23.44
C ILE A 194 11.66 -1.12 -24.20
N ARG A 195 12.34 -2.04 -24.90
CA ARG A 195 13.49 -1.68 -25.76
C ARG A 195 13.08 -0.77 -26.91
N GLU A 196 11.95 -1.05 -27.54
CA GLU A 196 11.48 -0.30 -28.71
C GLU A 196 10.80 1.03 -28.34
N TYR A 197 9.99 1.05 -27.29
CA TYR A 197 9.09 2.17 -26.95
C TYR A 197 9.46 2.89 -25.65
N GLY A 198 10.49 2.44 -24.93
CA GLY A 198 10.90 2.98 -23.64
C GLY A 198 10.06 2.47 -22.48
N ALA A 199 10.15 3.16 -21.34
CA ALA A 199 9.49 2.72 -20.11
C ALA A 199 7.96 2.66 -20.25
N ILE A 200 7.34 1.69 -19.56
CA ILE A 200 5.90 1.39 -19.66
C ILE A 200 5.01 2.61 -19.32
N ASN A 201 5.50 3.50 -18.45
CA ASN A 201 4.80 4.74 -18.10
C ASN A 201 4.60 5.67 -19.31
N GLY A 202 5.43 5.57 -20.35
CA GLY A 202 5.34 6.42 -21.55
C GLY A 202 4.17 6.10 -22.47
N TYR A 203 3.70 4.85 -22.49
CA TYR A 203 2.65 4.40 -23.40
C TYR A 203 1.43 3.77 -22.71
N THR A 204 1.39 3.72 -21.37
CA THR A 204 0.22 3.20 -20.66
C THR A 204 -1.01 4.09 -20.85
N THR A 205 -2.15 3.42 -21.01
CA THR A 205 -3.48 4.03 -21.11
C THR A 205 -3.97 4.67 -19.80
N GLU A 206 -3.36 4.37 -18.65
CA GLU A 206 -3.76 4.90 -17.32
C GLU A 206 -3.84 6.44 -17.33
N THR A 207 -2.84 7.11 -17.91
CA THR A 207 -2.76 8.57 -18.00
C THR A 207 -3.88 9.12 -18.88
N TYR A 208 -4.02 8.59 -20.10
CA TYR A 208 -4.99 9.08 -21.07
C TYR A 208 -6.43 8.80 -20.64
N GLU A 209 -6.71 7.64 -20.01
CA GLU A 209 -8.03 7.34 -19.44
C GLU A 209 -8.40 8.29 -18.30
N SER A 210 -7.44 8.58 -17.43
CA SER A 210 -7.62 9.53 -16.32
C SER A 210 -7.93 10.93 -16.82
N LEU A 211 -7.14 11.41 -17.80
CA LEU A 211 -7.35 12.71 -18.45
C LEU A 211 -8.69 12.76 -19.18
N HIS A 212 -9.03 11.72 -19.94
CA HIS A 212 -10.30 11.65 -20.65
C HIS A 212 -11.49 11.67 -19.68
N LYS A 213 -11.37 11.03 -18.51
CA LYS A 213 -12.40 11.10 -17.46
C LYS A 213 -12.55 12.51 -16.90
N SER A 214 -11.45 13.21 -16.61
CA SER A 214 -11.46 14.53 -15.98
C SER A 214 -11.81 15.67 -16.94
N TYR A 215 -11.31 15.63 -18.16
CA TYR A 215 -11.43 16.70 -19.15
C TYR A 215 -12.59 16.48 -20.12
N VAL A 216 -13.02 15.24 -20.36
CA VAL A 216 -14.11 14.97 -21.31
C VAL A 216 -15.34 14.42 -20.61
N LYS A 217 -15.28 13.23 -19.99
CA LYS A 217 -16.48 12.56 -19.45
C LYS A 217 -17.17 13.38 -18.35
N THR A 218 -16.42 13.96 -17.43
CA THR A 218 -16.99 14.74 -16.32
C THR A 218 -17.63 16.04 -16.81
N PRO A 219 -16.95 16.91 -17.57
CA PRO A 219 -17.57 18.11 -18.13
C PRO A 219 -18.73 17.80 -19.08
N TYR A 220 -18.62 16.73 -19.88
CA TYR A 220 -19.71 16.25 -20.71
C TYR A 220 -20.95 15.92 -19.88
N ARG A 221 -20.82 15.14 -18.79
CA ARG A 221 -21.95 14.80 -17.90
C ARG A 221 -22.59 16.04 -17.24
N LEU A 222 -21.80 17.08 -16.98
CA LEU A 222 -22.28 18.34 -16.41
C LEU A 222 -22.95 19.26 -17.45
N SER A 223 -22.80 18.99 -18.75
CA SER A 223 -23.38 19.80 -19.80
C SER A 223 -24.84 19.45 -20.08
N ASN A 224 -25.61 20.40 -20.59
CA ASN A 224 -26.99 20.17 -21.05
C ASN A 224 -27.07 19.52 -22.45
N LYS A 225 -25.94 19.02 -22.97
CA LYS A 225 -25.78 18.38 -24.29
C LYS A 225 -26.04 19.26 -25.52
N LYS A 226 -26.21 20.58 -25.39
CA LYS A 226 -26.31 21.53 -26.52
C LYS A 226 -25.02 22.33 -26.66
N GLY A 227 -24.38 22.38 -27.84
CA GLY A 227 -23.09 23.08 -27.99
C GLY A 227 -22.02 22.54 -27.03
N ILE A 228 -21.85 21.21 -27.03
CA ILE A 228 -21.11 20.45 -26.02
C ILE A 228 -19.67 20.95 -25.86
N GLU A 229 -18.97 21.17 -26.97
CA GLU A 229 -17.56 21.55 -27.01
C GLU A 229 -17.31 22.84 -26.23
N GLU A 230 -18.12 23.87 -26.47
CA GLU A 230 -17.99 25.16 -25.81
C GLU A 230 -18.22 25.06 -24.29
N GLN A 231 -19.18 24.23 -23.87
CA GLN A 231 -19.47 24.00 -22.45
C GLN A 231 -18.35 23.23 -21.74
N ILE A 232 -17.77 22.23 -22.40
CA ILE A 232 -16.62 21.50 -21.89
C ILE A 232 -15.44 22.45 -21.71
N MET A 233 -15.13 23.26 -22.72
CA MET A 233 -14.04 24.24 -22.68
C MET A 233 -14.24 25.29 -21.59
N LYS A 234 -15.45 25.85 -21.46
CA LYS A 234 -15.80 26.81 -20.38
C LYS A 234 -15.62 26.18 -18.99
N THR A 235 -16.02 24.93 -18.82
CA THR A 235 -15.92 24.20 -17.53
C THR A 235 -14.47 23.93 -17.16
N ILE A 236 -13.65 23.46 -18.11
CA ILE A 236 -12.22 23.22 -17.88
C ILE A 236 -11.51 24.53 -17.51
N ARG A 237 -11.78 25.62 -18.26
CA ARG A 237 -11.20 26.94 -18.00
C ARG A 237 -11.53 27.45 -16.60
N ARG A 238 -12.79 27.32 -16.16
CA ARG A 238 -13.20 27.68 -14.79
C ARG A 238 -12.47 26.86 -13.74
N LYS A 239 -12.37 25.54 -13.90
CA LYS A 239 -11.63 24.66 -12.97
C LYS A 239 -10.15 25.03 -12.87
N ALA A 240 -9.50 25.35 -13.99
CA ALA A 240 -8.10 25.75 -14.01
C ALA A 240 -7.85 27.07 -13.25
N ILE A 241 -8.73 28.07 -13.42
CA ILE A 241 -8.65 29.35 -12.70
C ILE A 241 -8.80 29.14 -11.17
N ILE A 242 -9.77 28.32 -10.75
CA ILE A 242 -9.99 28.02 -9.33
C ILE A 242 -8.77 27.29 -8.75
N LYS A 243 -8.26 26.26 -9.43
CA LYS A 243 -7.10 25.50 -8.97
C LYS A 243 -5.88 26.42 -8.77
N ARG A 244 -5.64 27.36 -9.70
CA ARG A 244 -4.53 28.32 -9.61
C ARG A 244 -4.66 29.23 -8.37
N ARG A 245 -5.83 29.81 -8.13
CA ARG A 245 -6.08 30.64 -6.94
C ARG A 245 -5.90 29.88 -5.62
N VAL A 246 -6.41 28.64 -5.55
CA VAL A 246 -6.25 27.77 -4.36
C VAL A 246 -4.79 27.38 -4.15
N THR A 247 -4.02 27.14 -5.23
CA THR A 247 -2.59 26.79 -5.13
C THR A 247 -1.75 27.99 -4.67
N GLU A 248 -2.11 29.20 -5.10
CA GLU A 248 -1.49 30.46 -4.66
C GLU A 248 -1.78 30.76 -3.16
N GLU A 249 -2.88 30.27 -2.58
CA GLU A 249 -3.18 30.36 -1.14
C GLU A 249 -2.48 29.29 -0.28
N LEU A 250 -2.10 28.14 -0.85
CA LEU A 250 -1.48 27.02 -0.13
C LEU A 250 0.02 27.17 0.15
N HIS A 251 0.66 28.24 -0.35
CA HIS A 251 2.08 28.53 -0.11
C HIS A 251 2.30 29.53 1.04
N LYS A 252 1.71 29.29 2.21
CA LYS A 252 2.04 30.04 3.44
C LYS A 252 2.18 29.14 4.67
N THR A 253 3.42 29.14 5.20
CA THR A 253 3.86 28.90 6.60
C THR A 253 4.04 27.45 7.09
N PRO A 254 5.10 27.19 7.89
CA PRO A 254 5.44 25.87 8.43
C PRO A 254 4.44 25.45 9.49
N THR A 255 3.95 24.21 9.41
CA THR A 255 2.83 23.74 10.24
C THR A 255 3.32 23.35 11.63
N ILE A 256 2.98 24.17 12.63
CA ILE A 256 2.97 23.85 14.07
C ILE A 256 2.13 22.58 14.31
N LEU A 257 2.44 21.75 15.31
CA LEU A 257 1.62 20.57 15.66
C LEU A 257 0.13 20.97 15.82
N ILE A 258 -0.76 20.42 14.99
CA ILE A 258 -2.19 20.73 15.04
C ILE A 258 -2.91 19.58 15.74
N TYR A 259 -3.35 19.82 16.98
CA TYR A 259 -4.15 18.86 17.73
C TYR A 259 -5.61 18.88 17.28
N THR A 260 -6.17 17.69 17.06
CA THR A 260 -7.57 17.52 16.70
C THR A 260 -8.20 16.49 17.63
N SER A 261 -9.33 16.84 18.26
CA SER A 261 -10.08 15.98 19.19
C SER A 261 -9.45 15.84 20.58
N LYS A 262 -9.55 16.87 21.44
CA LYS A 262 -9.23 16.73 22.87
C LYS A 262 -10.19 15.71 23.50
N LEU A 263 -9.63 14.63 24.05
CA LEU A 263 -10.38 13.55 24.67
C LEU A 263 -10.56 13.81 26.16
N PHE A 264 -9.47 14.17 26.85
CA PHE A 264 -9.45 14.35 28.29
C PHE A 264 -8.54 15.49 28.73
N GLU A 265 -8.84 16.05 29.90
CA GLU A 265 -8.01 17.06 30.57
C GLU A 265 -8.17 16.87 32.08
N PHE A 266 -7.05 16.77 32.81
CA PHE A 266 -7.04 16.57 34.26
C PHE A 266 -5.73 17.07 34.88
N LYS A 267 -5.72 17.29 36.20
CA LYS A 267 -4.48 17.57 36.94
C LYS A 267 -3.71 16.28 37.20
N LEU A 268 -2.38 16.32 37.14
CA LEU A 268 -1.54 15.14 37.36
C LEU A 268 -1.81 14.46 38.72
N LEU A 269 -2.06 15.25 39.77
CA LEU A 269 -2.43 14.75 41.12
C LEU A 269 -3.70 13.89 41.12
N GLU A 270 -4.62 14.15 40.19
CA GLU A 270 -5.91 13.44 40.06
C GLU A 270 -5.82 12.25 39.09
N ALA A 271 -4.69 12.06 38.40
CA ALA A 271 -4.54 11.06 37.34
C ALA A 271 -4.86 9.64 37.80
N SER A 272 -4.42 9.25 38.99
CA SER A 272 -4.67 7.90 39.54
C SER A 272 -6.17 7.63 39.77
N ILE A 273 -6.91 8.64 40.22
CA ILE A 273 -8.37 8.58 40.43
C ILE A 273 -9.06 8.57 39.06
N PHE A 274 -8.65 9.47 38.16
CA PHE A 274 -9.18 9.57 36.81
C PHE A 274 -9.06 8.24 36.05
N PHE A 275 -7.88 7.61 36.03
CA PHE A 275 -7.68 6.32 35.36
C PHE A 275 -8.53 5.19 35.96
N LYS A 276 -8.71 5.16 37.29
CA LYS A 276 -9.61 4.19 37.94
C LYS A 276 -11.07 4.38 37.52
N GLN A 277 -11.53 5.63 37.37
CA GLN A 277 -12.88 5.92 36.88
C GLN A 277 -13.03 5.50 35.42
N GLN A 278 -12.04 5.82 34.58
CA GLN A 278 -12.03 5.49 33.16
C GLN A 278 -12.06 3.98 32.91
N LYS A 279 -11.46 3.13 33.75
CA LYS A 279 -11.56 1.66 33.60
C LYS A 279 -12.99 1.11 33.54
N LYS A 280 -13.99 1.84 34.03
CA LYS A 280 -15.40 1.46 33.97
C LYS A 280 -16.10 1.87 32.67
N ASN A 281 -15.41 2.62 31.80
CA ASN A 281 -15.94 3.11 30.54
C ASN A 281 -15.91 1.99 29.48
N PRO A 282 -17.07 1.52 28.98
CA PRO A 282 -17.12 0.43 28.00
C PRO A 282 -16.58 0.83 26.63
N ASP A 283 -16.42 2.13 26.35
CA ASP A 283 -15.90 2.63 25.08
C ASP A 283 -14.36 2.68 25.01
N LEU A 284 -13.66 2.30 26.07
CA LEU A 284 -12.20 2.26 26.05
C LEU A 284 -11.67 1.03 25.34
N THR A 285 -10.67 1.26 24.50
CA THR A 285 -9.95 0.20 23.81
C THR A 285 -8.85 -0.35 24.68
N GLU A 286 -8.43 -1.59 24.40
CA GLU A 286 -7.32 -2.24 25.10
C GLU A 286 -6.04 -1.38 25.11
N ASN A 287 -5.74 -0.71 23.99
CA ASN A 287 -4.58 0.16 23.87
C ASN A 287 -4.62 1.35 24.83
N MET A 288 -5.79 2.00 24.98
CA MET A 288 -5.94 3.09 25.95
C MET A 288 -5.88 2.58 27.39
N ILE A 289 -6.43 1.39 27.67
CA ILE A 289 -6.36 0.78 29.01
C ILE A 289 -4.90 0.47 29.37
N LYS A 290 -4.12 -0.10 28.44
CA LYS A 290 -2.67 -0.29 28.58
C LYS A 290 -1.96 1.05 28.79
N GLY A 291 -2.30 2.05 28.00
CA GLY A 291 -1.77 3.41 28.12
C GLY A 291 -1.98 4.00 29.51
N PHE A 292 -3.22 4.00 30.01
CA PHE A 292 -3.54 4.49 31.36
C PHE A 292 -2.85 3.70 32.47
N ALA A 293 -2.69 2.38 32.30
CA ALA A 293 -2.01 1.54 33.29
C ALA A 293 -0.51 1.87 33.40
N LYS A 294 0.13 2.27 32.30
CA LYS A 294 1.58 2.58 32.25
C LYS A 294 1.89 4.07 32.36
N PHE A 295 0.89 4.94 32.21
CA PHE A 295 1.03 6.40 32.11
C PHE A 295 1.92 7.01 33.19
N LEU A 296 1.59 6.85 34.47
CA LEU A 296 2.31 7.51 35.57
C LEU A 296 3.78 7.05 35.62
N LYS A 297 4.01 5.73 35.60
CA LYS A 297 5.37 5.16 35.60
C LYS A 297 6.23 5.70 34.45
N CYS A 298 5.66 5.81 33.25
CA CYS A 298 6.38 6.31 32.08
C CYS A 298 6.63 7.83 32.19
N LEU A 299 5.69 8.59 32.77
CA LEU A 299 5.85 10.02 32.96
C LEU A 299 6.91 10.33 34.02
N ASP A 300 6.92 9.59 35.13
CA ASP A 300 7.94 9.70 36.18
C ASP A 300 9.33 9.43 35.57
N SER A 301 9.47 8.33 34.82
CA SER A 301 10.73 8.03 34.11
C SER A 301 11.14 9.12 33.11
N PHE A 302 10.19 9.78 32.46
CA PHE A 302 10.47 10.89 31.54
C PHE A 302 10.92 12.16 32.29
N PHE A 303 10.29 12.46 33.43
CA PHE A 303 10.69 13.57 34.28
C PHE A 303 12.05 13.36 34.94
N ASP A 304 12.36 12.13 35.35
CA ASP A 304 13.66 11.76 35.90
C ASP A 304 14.77 12.00 34.86
N MET A 305 14.55 11.64 33.59
CA MET A 305 15.52 11.89 32.50
C MET A 305 15.77 13.38 32.23
N LEU A 306 14.82 14.26 32.58
CA LEU A 306 14.91 15.71 32.37
C LEU A 306 15.23 16.48 33.64
N ASP A 307 15.59 15.79 34.74
CA ASP A 307 15.84 16.37 36.06
C ASP A 307 14.70 17.31 36.53
N ILE A 308 13.44 16.94 36.27
CA ILE A 308 12.27 17.74 36.64
C ILE A 308 11.90 17.45 38.10
N ILE A 309 12.30 18.35 39.01
CA ILE A 309 12.22 18.16 40.47
C ILE A 309 10.80 18.42 41.03
N SER A 310 9.96 19.21 40.36
CA SER A 310 8.58 19.49 40.80
C SER A 310 7.59 19.54 39.64
N ALA A 311 6.50 18.78 39.78
CA ALA A 311 5.34 18.77 38.89
C ALA A 311 4.07 19.29 39.60
N GLU A 312 4.23 20.12 40.64
CA GLU A 312 3.12 20.80 41.31
C GLU A 312 2.29 21.59 40.28
N ASP A 313 0.96 21.41 40.30
CA ASP A 313 0.02 21.97 39.33
C ASP A 313 0.19 21.58 37.85
N CYS A 314 0.88 20.46 37.56
CA CYS A 314 0.94 19.91 36.21
C CYS A 314 -0.45 19.55 35.65
N ARG A 315 -0.76 20.04 34.45
CA ARG A 315 -1.99 19.72 33.71
C ARG A 315 -1.68 18.78 32.55
N ILE A 316 -2.49 17.76 32.41
CA ILE A 316 -2.38 16.76 31.35
C ILE A 316 -3.58 16.92 30.43
N LYS A 317 -3.31 17.00 29.12
CA LYS A 317 -4.34 16.84 28.09
C LYS A 317 -4.04 15.60 27.26
N ILE A 318 -5.08 14.87 26.88
CA ILE A 318 -4.98 13.71 25.99
C ILE A 318 -5.82 13.98 24.74
N PHE A 319 -5.25 13.69 23.57
CA PHE A 319 -5.85 13.94 22.27
C PHE A 319 -6.05 12.65 21.47
N GLY A 320 -7.04 12.65 20.60
CA GLY A 320 -7.32 11.54 19.69
C GLY A 320 -6.47 11.57 18.43
N SER A 321 -5.96 12.74 18.03
CA SER A 321 -5.02 12.89 16.93
C SER A 321 -4.22 14.18 16.95
N VAL A 322 -3.06 14.15 16.29
CA VAL A 322 -2.20 15.31 16.03
C VAL A 322 -1.67 15.24 14.60
N THR A 323 -1.63 16.38 13.92
CA THR A 323 -0.99 16.52 12.61
C THR A 323 0.49 16.84 12.81
N LEU A 324 1.36 16.00 12.24
CA LEU A 324 2.81 16.11 12.29
C LEU A 324 3.33 17.15 11.27
N LYS A 325 4.62 17.52 11.37
CA LYS A 325 5.27 18.48 10.46
C LYS A 325 5.20 18.04 8.98
N ASN A 326 5.22 16.72 8.73
CA ASN A 326 5.07 16.12 7.40
C ASN A 326 3.62 15.98 6.93
N ILE A 327 2.65 16.63 7.60
CA ILE A 327 1.20 16.63 7.30
C ILE A 327 0.52 15.28 7.59
N ASN A 328 1.28 14.24 7.94
CA ASN A 328 0.71 12.96 8.36
C ASN A 328 0.00 13.12 9.72
N ILE A 329 -1.08 12.37 9.91
CA ILE A 329 -1.91 12.47 11.11
C ILE A 329 -1.65 11.26 12.01
N LEU A 330 -1.00 11.50 13.15
CA LEU A 330 -0.87 10.52 14.22
C LEU A 330 -2.22 10.36 14.93
N ARG A 331 -2.68 9.13 15.14
CA ARG A 331 -3.99 8.84 15.75
C ARG A 331 -3.83 7.90 16.94
N ALA A 332 -4.58 8.18 17.99
CA ALA A 332 -4.74 7.33 19.17
C ALA A 332 -6.17 7.50 19.72
N THR A 333 -7.15 6.93 19.01
CA THR A 333 -8.58 7.15 19.31
C THR A 333 -9.38 5.86 19.27
N ASN A 334 -10.37 5.77 20.16
CA ASN A 334 -11.29 4.65 20.26
C ASN A 334 -12.36 4.62 19.16
N LYS A 335 -12.76 5.78 18.65
CA LYS A 335 -13.86 5.92 17.69
C LYS A 335 -13.46 6.85 16.55
N PHE A 336 -12.90 6.28 15.49
CA PHE A 336 -12.75 6.94 14.19
C PHE A 336 -13.55 6.20 13.12
N GLN A 337 -14.60 6.82 12.59
CA GLN A 337 -15.54 6.17 11.68
C GLN A 337 -16.01 4.80 12.21
N ASN A 338 -16.50 4.79 13.46
CA ASN A 338 -17.01 3.62 14.19
C ASN A 338 -16.01 2.49 14.44
N ARG A 339 -14.70 2.73 14.34
CA ARG A 339 -13.67 1.76 14.76
C ARG A 339 -12.46 2.44 15.40
N PRO A 340 -11.73 1.75 16.29
CA PRO A 340 -10.46 2.23 16.82
C PRO A 340 -9.43 2.57 15.73
N TRP A 341 -8.56 3.53 16.00
CA TRP A 341 -7.37 3.81 15.19
C TRP A 341 -6.21 4.25 16.09
N PHE A 342 -5.20 3.40 16.17
CA PHE A 342 -3.92 3.65 16.81
C PHE A 342 -2.82 3.52 15.76
N SER A 343 -2.07 4.60 15.55
CA SER A 343 -0.97 4.64 14.58
C SER A 343 0.23 3.85 15.12
N ASN A 344 0.92 3.17 14.21
CA ASN A 344 2.27 2.70 14.45
C ASN A 344 3.25 3.70 13.86
N ILE A 345 4.42 3.82 14.45
CA ILE A 345 5.41 4.85 14.13
C ILE A 345 6.80 4.22 14.00
N ALA A 346 7.63 4.87 13.21
CA ALA A 346 9.06 4.64 13.14
C ALA A 346 9.82 5.79 13.80
N ILE A 347 10.90 5.44 14.47
CA ILE A 347 11.79 6.35 15.20
C ILE A 347 13.21 5.94 14.83
N ALA A 348 14.03 6.90 14.40
CA ALA A 348 15.46 6.67 14.23
C ALA A 348 16.13 6.57 15.60
N MET A 349 17.00 5.58 15.74
CA MET A 349 17.91 5.48 16.86
C MET A 349 18.99 6.56 16.79
N ASP A 350 19.52 6.92 17.95
CA ASP A 350 20.78 7.65 18.00
C ASP A 350 21.90 6.77 17.39
N ASP A 351 22.76 7.37 16.57
CA ASP A 351 23.92 6.71 15.96
C ASP A 351 24.82 6.05 17.02
N ALA A 352 24.87 6.62 18.23
CA ALA A 352 25.62 6.07 19.35
C ALA A 352 25.07 4.73 19.87
N GLU A 353 23.76 4.49 19.76
CA GLU A 353 23.06 3.31 20.29
C GLU A 353 22.78 2.25 19.21
N LEU A 354 23.14 2.53 17.95
CA LEU A 354 22.79 1.72 16.78
C LEU A 354 23.34 0.29 16.83
N PHE A 355 24.41 0.06 17.59
CA PHE A 355 25.03 -1.26 17.78
C PHE A 355 24.55 -2.00 19.03
N GLU A 356 23.82 -1.33 19.92
CA GLU A 356 23.34 -1.92 21.18
C GLU A 356 22.06 -2.74 20.98
N TYR A 357 21.29 -2.43 19.93
CA TYR A 357 19.99 -3.04 19.65
C TYR A 357 19.90 -3.52 18.21
N GLN A 358 19.05 -4.53 17.98
CA GLN A 358 18.73 -4.96 16.63
C GLN A 358 17.69 -4.00 16.03
N SER A 359 18.06 -3.27 14.99
CA SER A 359 17.23 -2.28 14.30
C SER A 359 17.02 -2.64 12.83
N ASP A 360 16.02 -2.02 12.20
CA ASP A 360 15.88 -2.04 10.75
C ASP A 360 16.64 -0.85 10.16
N ASN A 361 17.94 -1.04 9.86
CA ASN A 361 18.82 0.02 9.36
C ASN A 361 18.82 1.30 10.24
N GLY A 362 18.85 1.14 11.57
CA GLY A 362 18.81 2.26 12.52
C GLY A 362 17.40 2.70 12.90
N THR A 363 16.34 2.09 12.36
CA THR A 363 14.95 2.41 12.70
C THR A 363 14.36 1.42 13.69
N CYS A 364 13.66 1.94 14.70
CA CYS A 364 12.81 1.19 15.63
C CYS A 364 11.34 1.50 15.42
N TYR A 365 10.46 0.57 15.80
CA TYR A 365 9.02 0.72 15.64
C TYR A 365 8.28 0.71 16.97
N ALA A 366 7.23 1.52 17.05
CA ALA A 366 6.37 1.54 18.23
C ALA A 366 4.88 1.71 17.85
N GLN A 367 4.00 1.16 18.70
CA GLN A 367 2.57 1.40 18.64
C GLN A 367 2.22 2.56 19.55
N THR A 368 1.52 3.57 19.02
CA THR A 368 1.03 4.68 19.84
C THR A 368 -0.16 4.23 20.68
N LEU A 369 -0.11 4.50 21.98
CA LEU A 369 -1.19 4.22 22.93
C LEU A 369 -1.99 5.47 23.28
N LEU A 370 -1.30 6.58 23.56
CA LEU A 370 -1.90 7.87 23.92
C LEU A 370 -1.09 9.02 23.31
N ILE A 371 -1.77 10.10 22.92
CA ILE A 371 -1.16 11.37 22.50
C ILE A 371 -1.45 12.38 23.60
N THR A 372 -0.43 13.02 24.16
CA THR A 372 -0.58 13.88 25.33
C THR A 372 0.19 15.19 25.21
N GLU A 373 -0.40 16.24 25.78
CA GLU A 373 0.28 17.49 26.09
C GLU A 373 0.44 17.58 27.61
N VAL A 374 1.67 17.68 28.07
CA VAL A 374 2.03 17.82 29.49
C VAL A 374 2.41 19.27 29.74
N ILE A 375 1.63 19.97 30.56
CA ILE A 375 1.78 21.39 30.80
C ILE A 375 2.28 21.58 32.23
N LEU A 376 3.53 22.01 32.36
CA LEU A 376 4.10 22.46 33.62
C LEU A 376 3.93 23.97 33.79
N PRO A 377 3.77 24.49 35.02
CA PRO A 377 3.77 25.92 35.27
C PRO A 377 5.04 26.59 34.71
N ASN A 378 4.87 27.71 34.01
CA ASN A 378 5.97 28.55 33.51
C ASN A 378 6.94 27.87 32.52
N LYS A 379 6.58 26.72 31.93
CA LYS A 379 7.34 26.05 30.86
C LYS A 379 6.49 25.86 29.61
N SER A 380 7.14 25.70 28.46
CA SER A 380 6.46 25.25 27.24
C SER A 380 5.87 23.85 27.45
N PRO A 381 4.69 23.55 26.87
CA PRO A 381 4.12 22.21 26.97
C PRO A 381 5.04 21.16 26.33
N PHE A 382 5.15 19.99 26.95
CA PHE A 382 5.73 18.83 26.29
C PHE A 382 4.68 18.14 25.44
N HIS A 383 5.05 17.84 24.19
CA HIS A 383 4.20 17.19 23.22
C HIS A 383 4.65 15.73 23.07
N LEU A 384 3.98 14.83 23.77
CA LEU A 384 4.45 13.46 23.96
C LEU A 384 3.48 12.42 23.38
N ALA A 385 4.03 11.29 22.97
CA ALA A 385 3.28 10.08 22.69
C ALA A 385 3.68 9.01 23.69
N LEU A 386 2.71 8.37 24.36
CA LEU A 386 2.96 7.14 25.11
C LEU A 386 2.92 5.98 24.12
N VAL A 387 4.00 5.21 24.05
CA VAL A 387 4.14 4.15 23.05
C VAL A 387 4.45 2.80 23.69
N GLN A 388 4.15 1.73 22.96
CA GLN A 388 4.61 0.37 23.23
C GLN A 388 5.54 -0.07 22.10
N TRP A 389 6.73 -0.57 22.45
CA TRP A 389 7.74 -0.91 21.44
C TRP A 389 7.50 -2.26 20.78
N TYR A 390 7.98 -2.36 19.54
CA TYR A 390 8.18 -3.63 18.84
C TYR A 390 9.65 -4.03 18.89
N ASP A 391 9.90 -5.33 18.94
CA ASP A 391 11.22 -5.95 18.80
C ASP A 391 11.17 -6.99 17.68
N PHE A 392 12.33 -7.34 17.11
CA PHE A 392 12.41 -8.42 16.14
C PHE A 392 11.98 -9.75 16.79
N LYS A 393 11.15 -10.50 16.09
CA LYS A 393 10.69 -11.81 16.55
C LYS A 393 11.85 -12.80 16.63
N SER A 394 12.76 -12.75 15.67
CA SER A 394 13.86 -13.69 15.51
C SER A 394 15.12 -12.98 15.03
N LYS A 395 16.25 -13.25 15.70
CA LYS A 395 17.57 -12.78 15.25
C LYS A 395 18.05 -13.50 13.98
N LYS A 396 17.64 -14.76 13.80
CA LYS A 396 18.08 -15.61 12.67
C LYS A 396 17.26 -15.36 11.41
N THR A 397 15.97 -15.06 11.58
CA THR A 397 15.02 -14.82 10.49
C THR A 397 14.26 -13.51 10.75
N PRO A 398 14.97 -12.36 10.73
CA PRO A 398 14.37 -11.08 11.06
C PRO A 398 13.43 -10.54 9.98
N PHE A 399 13.53 -11.05 8.76
CA PHE A 399 12.71 -10.63 7.63
C PHE A 399 11.97 -11.82 7.02
N VAL A 400 10.71 -11.59 6.66
CA VAL A 400 9.87 -12.50 5.88
C VAL A 400 9.19 -11.68 4.80
N TYR A 401 9.21 -12.14 3.54
CA TYR A 401 8.73 -11.36 2.38
C TYR A 401 9.43 -10.01 2.23
N SER A 402 10.70 -9.94 2.65
CA SER A 402 11.48 -8.69 2.75
C SER A 402 10.87 -7.66 3.70
N CYS A 403 10.02 -8.07 4.64
CA CYS A 403 9.41 -7.23 5.67
C CYS A 403 9.93 -7.63 7.06
N PRO A 404 10.24 -6.68 7.96
CA PRO A 404 10.60 -6.98 9.34
C PRO A 404 9.50 -7.80 10.03
N LEU A 405 9.90 -8.93 10.64
CA LEU A 405 9.04 -9.76 11.48
C LEU A 405 9.22 -9.34 12.94
N LEU A 406 8.17 -8.76 13.50
CA LEU A 406 8.15 -8.06 14.78
C LEU A 406 7.26 -8.76 15.80
N LYS A 407 7.48 -8.46 17.07
CA LYS A 407 6.62 -8.79 18.22
C LYS A 407 6.47 -7.55 19.10
N LEU A 408 5.34 -7.42 19.79
CA LEU A 408 5.20 -6.40 20.84
C LEU A 408 6.00 -6.82 22.08
N VAL A 409 6.64 -5.86 22.73
CA VAL A 409 7.34 -6.07 24.01
C VAL A 409 6.67 -5.28 25.13
N GLU A 410 6.88 -5.69 26.38
CA GLU A 410 6.37 -5.00 27.58
C GLU A 410 7.20 -3.77 27.96
N ILE A 411 7.72 -3.07 26.95
CA ILE A 411 8.51 -1.84 27.10
C ILE A 411 7.62 -0.67 26.65
N TYR A 412 7.53 0.35 27.51
CA TYR A 412 6.66 1.50 27.34
C TYR A 412 7.42 2.75 27.76
N ASN A 413 7.34 3.79 26.94
CA ASN A 413 7.98 5.07 27.23
C ASN A 413 7.13 6.22 26.68
N PHE A 414 7.31 7.40 27.28
CA PHE A 414 6.98 8.62 26.56
C PHE A 414 8.12 8.97 25.62
N ILE A 415 7.75 9.37 24.41
CA ILE A 415 8.65 9.97 23.43
C ILE A 415 8.11 11.34 23.05
N GLU A 416 8.98 12.23 22.64
CA GLU A 416 8.55 13.47 22.00
C GLU A 416 7.94 13.17 20.63
N ILE A 417 6.82 13.82 20.32
CA ILE A 417 6.17 13.68 19.02
C ILE A 417 7.10 14.12 17.88
N GLU A 418 8.05 15.00 18.16
CA GLU A 418 9.04 15.46 17.19
C GLU A 418 10.07 14.39 16.81
N ALA A 419 10.28 13.37 17.65
CA ALA A 419 11.17 12.25 17.35
C ALA A 419 10.56 11.22 16.39
N ILE A 420 9.28 11.38 16.03
CA ILE A 420 8.58 10.49 15.09
C ILE A 420 8.98 10.84 13.67
N GLU A 421 9.66 9.92 12.98
CA GLU A 421 10.05 10.11 11.59
C GLU A 421 8.87 9.90 10.64
N GLU A 422 8.19 8.76 10.78
CA GLU A 422 7.08 8.38 9.92
C GLU A 422 6.03 7.53 10.64
N ILE A 423 4.83 7.53 10.05
CA ILE A 423 3.76 6.60 10.43
C ILE A 423 3.94 5.36 9.56
N VAL A 424 4.09 4.19 10.19
CA VAL A 424 4.30 2.92 9.50
C VAL A 424 3.04 2.05 9.49
N HIS A 425 2.95 1.16 8.51
CA HIS A 425 1.90 0.15 8.46
C HIS A 425 2.39 -1.18 9.04
N ILE A 426 1.93 -1.50 10.24
CA ILE A 426 2.21 -2.80 10.88
C ILE A 426 0.98 -3.68 10.76
N VAL A 427 1.13 -4.84 10.12
CA VAL A 427 0.06 -5.80 9.82
C VAL A 427 0.25 -7.02 10.73
N PRO A 428 -0.78 -7.47 11.47
CA PRO A 428 -0.67 -8.69 12.26
C PRO A 428 -0.45 -9.91 11.36
N ARG A 429 0.44 -10.80 11.76
CA ARG A 429 0.57 -12.12 11.14
C ARG A 429 -0.59 -12.99 11.61
N PHE A 430 -1.51 -13.26 10.71
CA PHE A 430 -2.75 -13.97 11.06
C PHE A 430 -2.50 -15.39 11.56
N ASP A 431 -3.39 -15.89 12.41
CA ASP A 431 -3.32 -17.21 13.07
C ASP A 431 -2.06 -17.45 13.93
N THR A 432 -1.28 -16.41 14.21
CA THR A 432 -0.14 -16.43 15.14
C THR A 432 -0.37 -15.47 16.30
N LYS A 433 0.38 -15.65 17.41
CA LYS A 433 0.30 -14.78 18.57
C LYS A 433 1.48 -13.81 18.58
N ASP A 434 1.16 -12.52 18.75
CA ASP A 434 2.13 -11.44 18.91
C ASP A 434 3.22 -11.41 17.83
N GLU A 435 2.83 -11.68 16.57
CA GLU A 435 3.70 -11.52 15.41
C GLU A 435 3.10 -10.52 14.43
N TYR A 436 3.95 -9.67 13.90
CA TYR A 436 3.56 -8.56 13.04
C TYR A 436 4.59 -8.37 11.92
N PHE A 437 4.11 -7.91 10.76
CA PHE A 437 4.96 -7.47 9.67
C PHE A 437 4.96 -5.94 9.62
N GLN A 438 6.13 -5.33 9.56
CA GLN A 438 6.21 -3.95 9.08
C GLN A 438 6.17 -3.99 7.54
N LYS A 439 5.21 -3.28 6.96
CA LYS A 439 5.02 -3.20 5.51
C LYS A 439 5.65 -1.91 4.98
N TYR A 440 6.64 -2.04 4.10
CA TYR A 440 7.14 -0.92 3.30
C TYR A 440 6.10 -0.41 2.28
N ASN A 441 6.16 0.88 1.95
CA ASN A 441 5.08 1.53 1.19
C ASN A 441 5.04 1.22 -0.29
#